data_AF-A0A964EHP3-F1
#
_entry.id   AF-A0A964EHP3-F1
#
_cell.length_a   1.000
_cell.length_b   1.000
_cell.length_c   1.000
_cell.angle_alpha   90.00
_cell.angle_beta   90.00
_cell.angle_gamma   90.00
#
_symmetry.space_group_name_H-M   'P 1'
#
loop_
_entity.id
_entity.type
_entity.pdbx_description
1 polymer ?
#
loop_
_entity_poly.entity_id
_entity_poly.type
_entity_poly.pdbx_seq_one_letter_code
_entity_poly.pdbx_strand_id
1 'polypeptide(L)'
;MKYCPQCGVELNIQGRFCWQCGAPLPAADLTAIGIDPQGDLEQQITAGFFKVLKKNIEEEQDPEKWQAFSERVYDSGFRDFLQRRVGQVAAKIQSGQGGPSQSKLITELWENLSDHFVISFCPDLCQTVFPEKLLRYLEEDWKHVDLYRMAMDYLDLAAEPVPHYTDFLAMPVEKLKNAGKTFLKPDKGERIFLIVDLSILGSCQEGFAVTEKGLYWKAQLNRAHRVTFIGLNNLQKEREWITINGHFFNAGPSLNIKMLKLLKRIKRFLD
;
A
#
# COMPACT_ATOMS: atom_id res chain seq x y z
N MET A 1 -18.82 -32.26 -15.23
CA MET A 1 -17.60 -32.69 -14.50
C MET A 1 -16.60 -31.55 -14.56
N LYS A 2 -16.00 -31.15 -13.43
CA LYS A 2 -14.94 -30.12 -13.42
C LYS A 2 -13.59 -30.84 -13.30
N TYR A 3 -12.58 -30.38 -14.02
CA TYR A 3 -11.23 -30.90 -13.95
C TYR A 3 -10.30 -29.89 -13.28
N CYS A 4 -9.28 -30.38 -12.59
CA CYS A 4 -8.25 -29.52 -12.02
C CYS A 4 -7.49 -28.82 -13.14
N PRO A 5 -7.40 -27.48 -13.16
CA PRO A 5 -6.67 -26.76 -14.20
C PRO A 5 -5.16 -27.03 -14.15
N GLN A 6 -4.65 -27.57 -13.04
CA GLN A 6 -3.21 -27.81 -12.85
C GLN A 6 -2.78 -29.24 -13.14
N CYS A 7 -3.57 -30.26 -12.80
CA CYS A 7 -3.19 -31.67 -13.02
C CYS A 7 -4.20 -32.47 -13.86
N GLY A 8 -5.32 -31.86 -14.29
CA GLY A 8 -6.31 -32.52 -15.13
C GLY A 8 -7.18 -33.57 -14.43
N VAL A 9 -7.03 -33.79 -13.12
CA VAL A 9 -7.86 -34.75 -12.38
C VAL A 9 -9.31 -34.31 -12.28
N GLU A 10 -10.23 -35.26 -12.28
CA GLU A 10 -11.64 -34.97 -12.01
C GLU A 10 -11.84 -34.49 -10.56
N LEU A 11 -12.57 -33.39 -10.42
CA LEU A 11 -12.80 -32.71 -9.15
C LEU A 11 -14.20 -33.02 -8.60
N ASN A 12 -14.24 -33.33 -7.31
CA ASN A 12 -15.46 -33.22 -6.52
C ASN A 12 -15.76 -31.73 -6.27
N ILE A 13 -16.99 -31.32 -6.56
CA ILE A 13 -17.48 -29.93 -6.62
C ILE A 13 -17.36 -29.15 -5.29
N GLN A 14 -17.07 -29.83 -4.19
CA GLN A 14 -17.00 -29.23 -2.84
C GLN A 14 -15.58 -29.08 -2.27
N GLY A 15 -14.53 -29.50 -3.00
CA GLY A 15 -13.15 -29.39 -2.53
C GLY A 15 -12.63 -27.94 -2.56
N ARG A 16 -11.93 -27.49 -1.52
CA ARG A 16 -11.16 -26.23 -1.56
C ARG A 16 -9.85 -26.36 -2.33
N PHE A 17 -9.29 -27.56 -2.32
CA PHE A 17 -8.06 -27.93 -2.99
C PHE A 17 -8.28 -29.19 -3.83
N CYS A 18 -7.51 -29.33 -4.91
CA CYS A 18 -7.42 -30.53 -5.70
C CYS A 18 -6.85 -31.65 -4.83
N TRP A 19 -7.57 -32.77 -4.75
CA TRP A 19 -7.17 -33.92 -3.96
C TRP A 19 -5.90 -34.61 -4.48
N GLN A 20 -5.55 -34.45 -5.76
CA GLN A 20 -4.37 -35.07 -6.35
C GLN A 20 -3.11 -34.19 -6.29
N CYS A 21 -3.23 -32.89 -6.59
CA CYS A 21 -2.06 -31.99 -6.68
C CYS A 21 -2.01 -30.89 -5.60
N GLY A 22 -3.03 -30.79 -4.75
CA GLY A 22 -3.09 -29.76 -3.70
C GLY A 22 -3.39 -28.34 -4.19
N ALA A 23 -3.57 -28.11 -5.50
CA ALA A 23 -3.86 -26.79 -6.04
C ALA A 23 -5.23 -26.26 -5.57
N PRO A 24 -5.35 -24.98 -5.16
CA PRO A 24 -6.65 -24.41 -4.80
C PRO A 24 -7.63 -24.42 -5.99
N LEU A 25 -8.91 -24.65 -5.72
CA LEU A 25 -9.94 -24.66 -6.77
C LEU A 25 -10.51 -23.25 -6.98
N PRO A 26 -10.76 -22.80 -8.23
CA PRO A 26 -11.16 -21.41 -8.54
C PRO A 26 -12.41 -20.92 -7.79
N ALA A 27 -13.38 -21.80 -7.55
CA ALA A 27 -14.59 -21.42 -6.81
C ALA A 27 -14.30 -21.17 -5.32
N ALA A 28 -13.42 -21.95 -4.71
CA ALA A 28 -13.03 -21.75 -3.33
C ALA A 28 -12.23 -20.45 -3.15
N ASP A 29 -11.41 -20.10 -4.14
CA ASP A 29 -10.61 -18.87 -4.16
C ASP A 29 -11.48 -17.60 -4.17
N LEU A 30 -12.45 -17.50 -5.07
CA LEU A 30 -13.36 -16.34 -5.15
C LEU A 30 -14.26 -16.20 -3.91
N THR A 31 -14.77 -17.31 -3.39
CA THR A 31 -15.62 -17.26 -2.18
C THR A 31 -14.88 -16.76 -0.94
N ALA A 32 -13.55 -16.89 -0.89
CA ALA A 32 -12.74 -16.38 0.21
C ALA A 32 -12.79 -14.86 0.34
N ILE A 33 -13.03 -14.16 -0.77
CA ILE A 33 -13.23 -12.70 -0.83
C ILE A 33 -14.72 -12.33 -0.97
N GLY A 34 -15.62 -13.28 -0.74
CA GLY A 34 -17.07 -13.07 -0.77
C GLY A 34 -17.66 -12.90 -2.17
N ILE A 35 -17.00 -13.44 -3.20
CA ILE A 35 -17.50 -13.44 -4.59
C ILE A 35 -18.09 -14.82 -4.91
N ASP A 36 -19.34 -14.84 -5.34
CA ASP A 36 -20.00 -16.01 -5.93
C ASP A 36 -19.65 -16.12 -7.43
N PRO A 37 -18.91 -17.16 -7.85
CA PRO A 37 -18.53 -17.37 -9.25
C PRO A 37 -19.71 -17.61 -10.20
N GLN A 38 -20.90 -17.94 -9.69
CA GLN A 38 -22.12 -18.17 -10.49
C GLN A 38 -23.03 -16.95 -10.55
N GLY A 39 -22.77 -15.93 -9.74
CA GLY A 39 -23.53 -14.68 -9.73
C GLY A 39 -23.05 -13.68 -10.77
N ASP A 40 -23.63 -12.48 -10.74
CA ASP A 40 -23.16 -11.35 -11.54
C ASP A 40 -21.80 -10.87 -11.01
N LEU A 41 -20.73 -11.25 -11.70
CA LEU A 41 -19.37 -10.90 -11.28
C LEU A 41 -19.09 -9.40 -11.37
N GLU A 42 -19.62 -8.70 -12.37
CA GLU A 42 -19.37 -7.26 -12.51
C GLU A 42 -20.01 -6.48 -11.36
N GLN A 43 -21.25 -6.82 -11.02
CA GLN A 43 -21.94 -6.20 -9.89
C GLN A 43 -21.22 -6.50 -8.57
N GLN A 44 -20.81 -7.74 -8.34
CA GLN A 44 -20.12 -8.15 -7.12
C GLN A 44 -18.73 -7.51 -6.97
N ILE A 45 -17.94 -7.46 -8.05
CA ILE A 45 -16.64 -6.79 -8.06
C ILE A 45 -16.82 -5.29 -7.85
N THR A 46 -17.81 -4.65 -8.47
CA THR A 46 -18.11 -3.22 -8.25
C THR A 46 -18.49 -2.96 -6.79
N ALA A 47 -19.34 -3.80 -6.20
CA ALA A 47 -19.70 -3.67 -4.79
C ALA A 47 -18.48 -3.85 -3.87
N GLY A 48 -17.59 -4.78 -4.19
CA GLY A 48 -16.32 -4.98 -3.48
C GLY A 48 -15.40 -3.76 -3.54
N PHE A 49 -15.33 -3.08 -4.69
CA PHE A 49 -14.58 -1.82 -4.83
C PHE A 49 -15.07 -0.77 -3.84
N PHE A 50 -16.38 -0.54 -3.73
CA PHE A 50 -16.92 0.44 -2.77
C PHE A 50 -16.64 0.06 -1.31
N LYS A 51 -16.61 -1.23 -0.97
CA LYS A 51 -16.22 -1.69 0.37
C LYS A 51 -14.75 -1.37 0.67
N VAL A 52 -13.85 -1.66 -0.28
CA VAL A 52 -12.42 -1.35 -0.15
C VAL A 52 -12.18 0.15 -0.10
N LEU A 53 -12.82 0.92 -0.99
CA LEU A 53 -12.71 2.37 -1.00
C LEU A 53 -13.16 2.96 0.35
N LYS A 54 -14.32 2.54 0.88
CA LYS A 54 -14.81 3.00 2.17
C LYS A 54 -13.81 2.74 3.29
N LYS A 55 -13.30 1.50 3.37
CA LYS A 55 -12.28 1.10 4.34
C LYS A 55 -11.03 1.99 4.22
N ASN A 56 -10.55 2.23 3.00
CA ASN A 56 -9.36 3.06 2.77
C ASN A 56 -9.59 4.53 3.18
N ILE A 57 -10.78 5.09 2.94
CA ILE A 57 -11.13 6.44 3.42
C ILE A 57 -11.17 6.49 4.95
N GLU A 58 -11.77 5.49 5.60
CA GLU A 58 -11.82 5.39 7.06
C GLU A 58 -10.42 5.26 7.69
N GLU A 59 -9.54 4.48 7.05
CA GLU A 59 -8.19 4.21 7.56
C GLU A 59 -7.16 5.30 7.23
N GLU A 60 -7.34 6.07 6.15
CA GLU A 60 -6.29 6.94 5.63
C GLU A 60 -6.69 8.41 5.58
N GLN A 61 -7.99 8.69 5.46
CA GLN A 61 -8.53 10.03 5.28
C GLN A 61 -9.38 10.45 6.50
N ASP A 62 -10.29 11.38 6.27
CA ASP A 62 -11.31 11.79 7.23
C ASP A 62 -12.57 10.93 7.01
N PRO A 63 -12.97 10.07 7.97
CA PRO A 63 -14.14 9.21 7.83
C PRO A 63 -15.43 9.98 7.58
N GLU A 64 -15.54 11.22 8.08
CA GLU A 64 -16.74 12.06 7.89
C GLU A 64 -16.93 12.48 6.43
N LYS A 65 -15.86 12.44 5.63
CA LYS A 65 -15.90 12.77 4.19
C LYS A 65 -16.33 11.61 3.30
N TRP A 66 -16.67 10.43 3.85
CA TRP A 66 -17.08 9.28 3.03
C TRP A 66 -18.14 9.62 1.99
N GLN A 67 -19.15 10.40 2.37
CA GLN A 67 -20.22 10.81 1.45
C GLN A 67 -19.66 11.55 0.23
N ALA A 68 -18.81 12.56 0.45
CA ALA A 68 -18.19 13.34 -0.62
C ALA A 68 -17.32 12.46 -1.55
N PHE A 69 -16.54 11.52 -0.99
CA PHE A 69 -15.78 10.55 -1.80
C PHE A 69 -16.69 9.66 -2.63
N SER A 70 -17.78 9.16 -2.04
CA SER A 70 -18.70 8.26 -2.72
C SER A 70 -19.47 8.96 -3.86
N GLU A 71 -19.90 10.20 -3.66
CA GLU A 71 -20.55 11.04 -4.68
C GLU A 71 -19.56 11.35 -5.82
N ARG A 72 -18.30 11.65 -5.49
CA ARG A 72 -17.25 11.93 -6.48
C ARG A 72 -17.01 10.77 -7.44
N VAL A 73 -17.28 9.51 -7.07
CA VAL A 73 -17.20 8.38 -8.02
C VAL A 73 -18.17 8.56 -9.19
N TYR A 74 -19.36 9.09 -8.94
CA TYR A 74 -20.41 9.28 -9.93
C TYR A 74 -20.20 10.54 -10.77
N ASP A 75 -19.74 11.62 -10.15
CA ASP A 75 -19.71 12.94 -10.81
C ASP A 75 -18.39 13.26 -11.52
N SER A 76 -17.34 12.47 -11.29
CA SER A 76 -15.99 12.74 -11.82
C SER A 76 -15.65 12.04 -13.14
N GLY A 77 -16.55 11.23 -13.67
CA GLY A 77 -16.28 10.33 -14.82
C GLY A 77 -15.47 9.09 -14.45
N PHE A 78 -15.03 8.94 -13.20
CA PHE A 78 -14.32 7.73 -12.75
C PHE A 78 -15.18 6.47 -12.84
N ARG A 79 -16.50 6.57 -12.67
CA ARG A 79 -17.43 5.44 -12.77
C ARG A 79 -17.29 4.67 -14.10
N ASP A 80 -17.13 5.36 -15.22
CA ASP A 80 -17.00 4.72 -16.53
C ASP A 80 -15.65 3.99 -16.64
N PHE A 81 -14.60 4.54 -16.04
CA PHE A 81 -13.30 3.86 -15.95
C PHE A 81 -13.38 2.61 -15.07
N LEU A 82 -14.02 2.72 -13.88
CA LEU A 82 -14.29 1.60 -12.98
C LEU A 82 -15.03 0.47 -13.70
N GLN A 83 -16.16 0.77 -14.34
CA GLN A 83 -16.98 -0.23 -15.04
C GLN A 83 -16.19 -0.95 -16.14
N ARG A 84 -15.42 -0.22 -16.96
CA ARG A 84 -14.58 -0.84 -17.99
C ARG A 84 -13.53 -1.78 -17.41
N ARG A 85 -12.85 -1.39 -16.33
CA ARG A 85 -11.82 -2.22 -15.68
C ARG A 85 -12.42 -3.44 -15.00
N VAL A 86 -13.58 -3.29 -14.37
CA VAL A 86 -14.33 -4.41 -13.78
C VAL A 86 -14.76 -5.41 -14.85
N GLY A 87 -15.36 -4.95 -15.95
CA GLY A 87 -15.78 -5.83 -17.05
C GLY A 87 -14.61 -6.61 -17.67
N GLN A 88 -13.43 -5.97 -17.81
CA GLN A 88 -12.23 -6.65 -18.28
C GLN A 88 -11.79 -7.79 -17.35
N VAL A 89 -11.83 -7.59 -16.03
CA VAL A 89 -11.44 -8.63 -15.06
C VAL A 89 -12.51 -9.72 -14.96
N ALA A 90 -13.80 -9.36 -14.96
CA ALA A 90 -14.91 -10.32 -14.97
C ALA A 90 -14.83 -11.24 -16.19
N ALA A 91 -14.60 -10.67 -17.39
CA ALA A 91 -14.43 -11.45 -18.62
C ALA A 91 -13.23 -12.41 -18.55
N LYS A 92 -12.08 -11.97 -18.03
CA LYS A 92 -10.90 -12.82 -17.83
C LYS A 92 -11.18 -14.01 -16.90
N ILE A 93 -11.96 -13.79 -15.85
CA ILE A 93 -12.34 -14.84 -14.90
C ILE A 93 -13.29 -15.84 -15.57
N GLN A 94 -14.31 -15.36 -16.27
CA GLN A 94 -15.28 -16.19 -16.97
C GLN A 94 -14.65 -17.02 -18.10
N SER A 95 -13.66 -16.45 -18.80
CA SER A 95 -12.93 -17.15 -19.87
C SER A 95 -11.84 -18.10 -19.36
N GLY A 96 -11.68 -18.26 -18.04
CA GLY A 96 -10.64 -19.11 -17.44
C GLY A 96 -9.21 -18.55 -17.56
N GLN A 97 -9.04 -17.30 -17.98
CA GLN A 97 -7.75 -16.61 -18.12
C GLN A 97 -7.32 -15.86 -16.84
N GLY A 98 -8.11 -15.93 -15.77
CA GLY A 98 -7.80 -15.28 -14.49
C GLY A 98 -6.63 -15.88 -13.71
N GLY A 99 -5.96 -16.92 -14.24
CA GLY A 99 -4.84 -17.58 -13.58
C GLY A 99 -5.23 -18.37 -12.32
N PRO A 100 -4.23 -18.84 -11.56
CA PRO A 100 -4.45 -19.69 -10.39
C PRO A 100 -4.98 -18.96 -9.14
N SER A 101 -4.93 -17.62 -9.10
CA SER A 101 -5.47 -16.82 -7.99
C SER A 101 -6.29 -15.64 -8.53
N GLN A 102 -7.57 -15.91 -8.76
CA GLN A 102 -8.56 -14.94 -9.22
C GLN A 102 -8.90 -13.95 -8.09
N SER A 103 -8.84 -14.40 -6.84
CA SER A 103 -9.02 -13.53 -5.67
C SER A 103 -7.95 -12.44 -5.63
N LYS A 104 -6.67 -12.78 -5.83
CA LYS A 104 -5.55 -11.83 -5.88
C LYS A 104 -5.74 -10.81 -7.00
N LEU A 105 -6.15 -11.26 -8.20
CA LEU A 105 -6.46 -10.38 -9.32
C LEU A 105 -7.54 -9.34 -8.97
N ILE A 106 -8.61 -9.76 -8.29
CA ILE A 106 -9.70 -8.86 -7.88
C ILE A 106 -9.25 -7.92 -6.75
N THR A 107 -8.52 -8.41 -5.75
CA THR A 107 -8.07 -7.56 -4.64
C THR A 107 -7.06 -6.51 -5.11
N GLU A 108 -6.12 -6.88 -6.00
CA GLU A 108 -5.21 -5.93 -6.64
C GLU A 108 -5.97 -4.88 -7.47
N LEU A 109 -7.00 -5.31 -8.22
CA LEU A 109 -7.86 -4.40 -8.96
C LEU A 109 -8.50 -3.36 -8.02
N TRP A 110 -9.13 -3.79 -6.92
CA TRP A 110 -9.79 -2.88 -5.98
C TRP A 110 -8.83 -1.88 -5.36
N GLU A 111 -7.67 -2.35 -4.91
CA GLU A 111 -6.61 -1.53 -4.32
C GLU A 111 -6.09 -0.48 -5.30
N ASN A 112 -5.81 -0.87 -6.53
CA ASN A 112 -5.29 0.03 -7.56
C ASN A 112 -6.34 1.03 -8.03
N LEU A 113 -7.60 0.61 -8.19
CA LEU A 113 -8.69 1.52 -8.52
C LEU A 113 -8.93 2.53 -7.38
N SER A 114 -8.83 2.09 -6.11
CA SER A 114 -8.98 2.97 -4.95
C SER A 114 -7.87 4.02 -4.91
N ASP A 115 -6.61 3.62 -5.08
CA ASP A 115 -5.48 4.58 -5.10
C ASP A 115 -5.60 5.53 -6.31
N HIS A 116 -5.93 5.03 -7.51
CA HIS A 116 -6.11 5.87 -8.70
C HIS A 116 -7.23 6.89 -8.50
N PHE A 117 -8.38 6.46 -7.98
CA PHE A 117 -9.50 7.36 -7.71
C PHE A 117 -9.10 8.48 -6.76
N VAL A 118 -8.47 8.15 -5.63
CA VAL A 118 -8.08 9.12 -4.61
C VAL A 118 -7.05 10.12 -5.16
N ILE A 119 -6.06 9.65 -5.91
CA ILE A 119 -4.97 10.48 -6.44
C ILE A 119 -5.46 11.42 -7.55
N SER A 120 -6.22 10.90 -8.52
CA SER A 120 -6.57 11.66 -9.73
C SER A 120 -7.87 12.45 -9.62
N PHE A 121 -8.80 12.01 -8.79
CA PHE A 121 -10.17 12.55 -8.79
C PHE A 121 -10.57 13.18 -7.46
N CYS A 122 -9.78 13.03 -6.40
CA CYS A 122 -10.10 13.53 -5.06
C CYS A 122 -9.00 14.36 -4.37
N PRO A 123 -8.08 15.07 -5.06
CA PRO A 123 -6.99 15.79 -4.38
C PRO A 123 -7.50 16.84 -3.38
N ASP A 124 -8.66 17.46 -3.67
CA ASP A 124 -9.33 18.47 -2.83
C ASP A 124 -10.02 17.88 -1.59
N LEU A 125 -10.35 16.58 -1.61
CA LEU A 125 -11.00 15.91 -0.48
C LEU A 125 -9.99 15.35 0.53
N CYS A 126 -8.76 15.07 0.08
CA CYS A 126 -7.71 14.43 0.87
C CYS A 126 -7.13 15.35 1.95
N GLN A 127 -6.63 14.76 3.03
CA GLN A 127 -5.89 15.49 4.07
C GLN A 127 -4.49 15.91 3.62
N THR A 128 -3.92 15.20 2.65
CA THR A 128 -2.66 15.54 1.99
C THR A 128 -2.78 15.24 0.49
N VAL A 129 -2.07 16.02 -0.32
CA VAL A 129 -2.07 15.85 -1.77
C VAL A 129 -1.05 14.78 -2.16
N PHE A 130 -1.48 13.83 -2.98
CA PHE A 130 -0.62 12.81 -3.55
C PHE A 130 -0.28 13.16 -4.99
N PRO A 131 1.00 13.11 -5.40
CA PRO A 131 1.37 13.44 -6.76
C PRO A 131 0.96 12.33 -7.73
N GLU A 132 0.46 12.67 -8.92
CA GLU A 132 0.03 11.70 -9.94
C GLU A 132 1.14 10.73 -10.37
N LYS A 133 2.41 11.10 -10.20
CA LYS A 133 3.54 10.21 -10.49
C LYS A 133 3.45 8.88 -9.72
N LEU A 134 2.71 8.82 -8.60
CA LEU A 134 2.47 7.59 -7.84
C LEU A 134 1.69 6.53 -8.61
N LEU A 135 0.89 6.94 -9.59
CA LEU A 135 0.08 6.02 -10.40
C LEU A 135 0.93 4.99 -11.15
N ARG A 136 2.22 5.31 -11.40
CA ARG A 136 3.15 4.36 -12.02
C ARG A 136 3.36 3.09 -11.19
N TYR A 137 3.19 3.15 -9.86
CA TYR A 137 3.46 2.03 -8.97
C TYR A 137 2.25 1.12 -8.75
N LEU A 138 1.10 1.43 -9.37
CA LEU A 138 -0.13 0.66 -9.15
C LEU A 138 -0.02 -0.75 -9.75
N GLU A 139 0.51 -0.87 -10.97
CA GLU A 139 0.55 -2.13 -11.74
C GLU A 139 1.97 -2.72 -11.90
N GLU A 140 2.96 -2.19 -11.19
CA GLU A 140 4.36 -2.65 -11.28
C GLU A 140 4.58 -3.97 -10.52
N ASP A 141 5.54 -4.78 -10.97
CA ASP A 141 6.03 -5.94 -10.22
C ASP A 141 7.17 -5.48 -9.30
N TRP A 142 7.17 -5.94 -8.04
CA TRP A 142 8.21 -5.66 -7.04
C TRP A 142 9.64 -5.79 -7.58
N LYS A 143 9.90 -6.76 -8.47
CA LYS A 143 11.21 -6.99 -9.08
C LYS A 143 11.71 -5.83 -9.94
N HIS A 144 10.80 -5.00 -10.45
CA HIS A 144 11.09 -3.85 -11.30
C HIS A 144 10.96 -2.52 -10.56
N VAL A 145 10.46 -2.53 -9.31
CA VAL A 145 10.30 -1.32 -8.51
C VAL A 145 11.66 -0.81 -8.03
N ASP A 146 12.01 0.40 -8.45
CA ASP A 146 13.06 1.18 -7.81
C ASP A 146 12.52 1.73 -6.47
N LEU A 147 12.87 1.05 -5.39
CA LEU A 147 12.40 1.39 -4.04
C LEU A 147 12.89 2.77 -3.56
N TYR A 148 14.08 3.21 -3.98
CA TYR A 148 14.58 4.53 -3.65
C TYR A 148 13.67 5.59 -4.28
N ARG A 149 13.42 5.47 -5.59
CA ARG A 149 12.54 6.39 -6.31
C ARG A 149 11.12 6.35 -5.75
N MET A 150 10.60 5.17 -5.45
CA MET A 150 9.27 5.03 -4.85
C MET A 150 9.18 5.74 -3.49
N ALA A 151 10.17 5.57 -2.63
CA ALA A 151 10.20 6.28 -1.35
C ALA A 151 10.23 7.80 -1.54
N MET A 152 11.04 8.33 -2.47
CA MET A 152 11.07 9.77 -2.79
C MET A 152 9.72 10.26 -3.32
N ASP A 153 9.09 9.49 -4.21
CA ASP A 153 7.85 9.89 -4.87
C ASP A 153 6.66 9.89 -3.90
N TYR A 154 6.57 8.91 -2.99
CA TYR A 154 5.52 8.84 -1.97
C TYR A 154 5.68 9.89 -0.87
N LEU A 155 6.90 10.07 -0.37
CA LEU A 155 7.14 11.01 0.73
C LEU A 155 7.14 12.46 0.25
N ASP A 156 7.49 12.70 -1.01
CA ASP A 156 7.49 14.01 -1.66
C ASP A 156 8.07 15.11 -0.75
N LEU A 157 9.27 14.84 -0.23
CA LEU A 157 9.91 15.63 0.83
C LEU A 157 10.17 17.09 0.43
N ALA A 158 10.19 17.38 -0.88
CA ALA A 158 10.31 18.74 -1.39
C ALA A 158 9.10 19.63 -1.04
N ALA A 159 7.92 19.02 -0.84
CA ALA A 159 6.70 19.72 -0.42
C ALA A 159 6.54 19.78 1.11
N GLU A 160 7.46 19.20 1.87
CA GLU A 160 7.36 19.07 3.33
C GLU A 160 8.32 20.04 4.02
N PRO A 161 7.88 20.76 5.07
CA PRO A 161 8.71 21.75 5.78
C PRO A 161 9.65 21.07 6.80
N VAL A 162 10.31 19.99 6.42
CA VAL A 162 11.21 19.22 7.29
C VAL A 162 12.61 19.13 6.69
N PRO A 163 13.68 19.32 7.48
CA PRO A 163 15.03 19.09 7.01
C PRO A 163 15.23 17.61 6.68
N HIS A 164 15.72 17.34 5.48
CA HIS A 164 15.96 15.98 4.99
C HIS A 164 17.25 15.92 4.17
N TYR A 165 17.86 14.73 4.13
CA TYR A 165 19.14 14.49 3.51
C TYR A 165 19.06 13.23 2.66
N THR A 166 19.39 13.38 1.38
CA THR A 166 19.56 12.29 0.40
C THR A 166 20.98 12.23 -0.14
N ASP A 167 21.72 13.35 -0.08
CA ASP A 167 23.15 13.43 -0.32
C ASP A 167 23.93 13.41 1.01
N PHE A 168 24.47 12.24 1.35
CA PHE A 168 25.23 12.03 2.58
C PHE A 168 26.66 12.58 2.52
N LEU A 169 27.17 12.92 1.34
CA LEU A 169 28.47 13.59 1.21
C LEU A 169 28.35 15.08 1.57
N ALA A 170 27.20 15.68 1.27
CA ALA A 170 26.88 17.06 1.65
C ALA A 170 26.27 17.17 3.07
N MET A 171 25.77 16.08 3.65
CA MET A 171 25.16 16.09 4.99
C MET A 171 26.18 16.47 6.07
N PRO A 172 25.82 17.37 7.02
CA PRO A 172 26.70 17.70 8.14
C PRO A 172 27.10 16.47 8.95
N VAL A 173 28.41 16.27 9.13
CA VAL A 173 28.98 15.07 9.79
C VAL A 173 28.39 14.83 11.18
N GLU A 174 28.17 15.89 11.97
CA GLU A 174 27.61 15.76 13.32
C GLU A 174 26.15 15.28 13.31
N LYS A 175 25.35 15.67 12.31
CA LYS A 175 23.98 15.18 12.15
C LYS A 175 23.97 13.69 11.80
N LEU A 176 24.85 13.27 10.88
CA LEU A 176 24.97 11.86 10.50
C LEU A 176 25.44 11.01 11.68
N LYS A 177 26.43 11.50 12.46
CA LYS A 177 26.86 10.85 13.71
C LYS A 177 25.73 10.76 14.72
N ASN A 178 24.92 11.81 14.88
CA ASN A 178 23.78 11.82 15.79
C ASN A 178 22.75 10.76 15.39
N ALA A 179 22.31 10.76 14.13
CA ALA A 179 21.38 9.75 13.61
C ALA A 179 21.92 8.33 13.84
N GLY A 180 23.21 8.09 13.52
CA GLY A 180 23.87 6.80 13.68
C GLY A 180 23.98 6.32 15.14
N LYS A 181 24.13 7.25 16.09
CA LYS A 181 24.15 6.94 17.52
C LYS A 181 22.76 6.67 18.07
N THR A 182 21.73 7.34 17.56
CA THR A 182 20.41 7.35 18.20
C THR A 182 19.43 6.37 17.60
N PHE A 183 19.23 6.34 16.28
CA PHE A 183 18.16 5.55 15.66
C PHE A 183 18.56 4.82 14.38
N LEU A 184 19.53 5.33 13.62
CA LEU A 184 19.94 4.75 12.34
C LEU A 184 21.07 3.74 12.56
N LYS A 185 20.70 2.49 12.86
CA LYS A 185 21.65 1.37 13.04
C LYS A 185 21.47 0.33 11.93
N PRO A 186 21.83 0.65 10.68
CA PRO A 186 21.67 -0.26 9.56
C PRO A 186 22.64 -1.44 9.64
N ASP A 187 22.27 -2.55 9.00
CA ASP A 187 23.18 -3.67 8.84
C ASP A 187 24.40 -3.28 7.99
N LYS A 188 25.50 -4.03 8.10
CA LYS A 188 26.69 -3.76 7.27
C LYS A 188 26.34 -3.84 5.79
N GLY A 189 26.65 -2.76 5.06
CA GLY A 189 26.42 -2.66 3.61
C GLY A 189 24.99 -2.28 3.21
N GLU A 190 24.08 -2.10 4.17
CA GLU A 190 22.72 -1.65 3.88
C GLU A 190 22.70 -0.21 3.40
N ARG A 191 22.13 0.01 2.22
CA ARG A 191 22.07 1.34 1.60
C ARG A 191 20.98 2.20 2.26
N ILE A 192 21.39 3.37 2.73
CA ILE A 192 20.49 4.40 3.24
C ILE A 192 19.99 5.24 2.06
N PHE A 193 18.68 5.47 1.98
CA PHE A 193 18.06 6.28 0.95
C PHE A 193 17.90 7.73 1.39
N LEU A 194 17.45 7.93 2.62
CA LEU A 194 17.19 9.26 3.17
C LEU A 194 17.27 9.27 4.69
N ILE A 195 17.51 10.46 5.24
CA ILE A 195 17.33 10.77 6.66
C ILE A 195 16.48 12.04 6.78
N VAL A 196 15.45 12.02 7.61
CA VAL A 196 14.65 13.20 7.99
C VAL A 196 14.92 13.54 9.44
N ASP A 197 15.20 14.81 9.71
CA ASP A 197 15.49 15.37 11.03
C ASP A 197 14.19 15.95 11.63
N LEU A 198 13.73 15.36 12.72
CA LEU A 198 12.53 15.81 13.45
C LEU A 198 12.90 16.38 14.83
N SER A 199 14.18 16.63 15.09
CA SER A 199 14.63 17.25 16.33
C SER A 199 14.24 18.72 16.36
N ILE A 200 13.73 19.19 17.50
CA ILE A 200 13.31 20.59 17.69
C ILE A 200 14.43 21.58 17.36
N LEU A 201 15.67 21.24 17.76
CA LEU A 201 16.86 22.07 17.51
C LEU A 201 17.63 21.66 16.23
N GLY A 202 17.06 20.79 15.41
CA GLY A 202 17.70 20.29 14.19
C GLY A 202 19.01 19.53 14.44
N SER A 203 19.10 18.78 15.55
CA SER A 203 20.30 18.00 15.89
C SER A 203 20.36 16.65 15.17
N CYS A 204 19.27 16.21 14.53
CA CYS A 204 19.12 14.89 13.92
C CYS A 204 19.27 13.72 14.90
N GLN A 205 18.97 13.94 16.18
CA GLN A 205 18.92 12.88 17.19
C GLN A 205 17.57 12.16 17.22
N GLU A 206 16.55 12.76 16.61
CA GLU A 206 15.19 12.30 16.45
C GLU A 206 14.81 12.49 14.98
N GLY A 207 13.96 11.61 14.46
CA GLY A 207 13.72 11.56 13.03
C GLY A 207 13.44 10.16 12.55
N PHE A 208 13.50 10.00 11.24
CA PHE A 208 13.44 8.69 10.61
C PHE A 208 14.37 8.60 9.42
N ALA A 209 14.69 7.37 9.03
CA ALA A 209 15.49 7.06 7.88
C ALA A 209 14.88 5.86 7.16
N VAL A 210 14.85 5.95 5.83
CA VAL A 210 14.44 4.86 4.95
C VAL A 210 15.69 4.29 4.31
N THR A 211 15.78 2.97 4.27
CA THR A 211 16.87 2.22 3.64
C THR A 211 16.32 1.25 2.61
N GLU A 212 17.19 0.50 1.95
CA GLU A 212 16.76 -0.59 1.07
C GLU A 212 16.08 -1.77 1.81
N LYS A 213 16.26 -1.88 3.13
CA LYS A 213 15.70 -2.99 3.93
C LYS A 213 14.54 -2.57 4.82
N GLY A 214 14.43 -1.31 5.21
CA GLY A 214 13.42 -0.92 6.17
C GLY A 214 13.38 0.54 6.57
N LEU A 215 12.63 0.78 7.65
CA LEU A 215 12.44 2.07 8.29
C LEU A 215 13.08 2.04 9.68
N TYR A 216 13.85 3.07 9.98
CA TYR A 216 14.47 3.34 11.28
C TYR A 216 13.92 4.66 11.78
N TRP A 217 13.53 4.75 13.04
CA TRP A 217 13.02 6.02 13.56
C TRP A 217 13.16 6.14 15.06
N LYS A 218 13.10 7.38 15.52
CA LYS A 218 12.97 7.73 16.92
C LYS A 218 12.17 9.01 17.02
N ALA A 219 10.99 8.92 17.63
CA ALA A 219 10.20 10.09 17.99
C ALA A 219 10.73 10.74 19.29
N GLN A 220 10.32 11.99 19.54
CA GLN A 220 10.65 12.71 20.77
C GLN A 220 10.27 11.90 22.00
N LEU A 221 11.17 11.84 22.98
CA LEU A 221 11.00 11.11 24.25
C LEU A 221 10.71 9.60 24.12
N ASN A 222 10.84 9.04 22.91
CA ASN A 222 10.62 7.63 22.64
C ASN A 222 11.94 6.89 22.43
N ARG A 223 11.87 5.56 22.51
CA ARG A 223 12.98 4.69 22.11
C ARG A 223 13.11 4.68 20.59
N ALA A 224 14.31 4.34 20.12
CA ALA A 224 14.50 4.07 18.71
C ALA A 224 13.87 2.73 18.33
N HIS A 225 13.29 2.68 17.14
CA HIS A 225 12.65 1.51 16.57
C HIS A 225 13.16 1.26 15.16
N ARG A 226 13.05 0.01 14.73
CA ARG A 226 13.35 -0.45 13.37
C ARG A 226 12.28 -1.44 12.95
N VAL A 227 11.86 -1.35 11.70
CA VAL A 227 11.10 -2.41 11.03
C VAL A 227 11.73 -2.68 9.67
N THR A 228 11.94 -3.96 9.34
CA THR A 228 12.28 -4.36 7.97
C THR A 228 11.00 -4.44 7.14
N PHE A 229 11.06 -4.23 5.84
CA PHE A 229 9.86 -4.29 5.00
C PHE A 229 9.20 -5.66 5.01
N ILE A 230 9.99 -6.74 5.07
CA ILE A 230 9.49 -8.12 5.23
C ILE A 230 8.84 -8.33 6.62
N GLY A 231 9.29 -7.60 7.64
CA GLY A 231 8.75 -7.66 9.00
C GLY A 231 7.55 -6.73 9.24
N LEU A 232 6.97 -6.16 8.18
CA LEU A 232 5.88 -5.19 8.28
C LEU A 232 4.53 -5.92 8.41
N ASN A 233 3.99 -5.94 9.62
CA ASN A 233 2.81 -6.75 9.97
C ASN A 233 1.57 -5.89 10.24
N ASN A 234 1.71 -4.83 11.03
CA ASN A 234 0.61 -3.97 11.43
C ASN A 234 0.91 -2.50 11.11
N LEU A 235 -0.05 -1.84 10.47
CA LEU A 235 0.00 -0.43 10.10
C LEU A 235 -1.36 0.19 10.42
N GLN A 236 -1.39 1.15 11.33
CA GLN A 236 -2.64 1.79 11.73
C GLN A 236 -2.47 3.30 11.76
N LYS A 237 -3.43 4.01 11.18
CA LYS A 237 -3.58 5.45 11.39
C LYS A 237 -4.32 5.67 12.70
N GLU A 238 -3.75 6.55 13.51
CA GLU A 238 -4.41 7.14 14.67
C GLU A 238 -4.75 8.59 14.31
N ARG A 239 -5.38 9.33 15.22
CA ARG A 239 -5.81 10.71 14.92
C ARG A 239 -4.69 11.59 14.35
N GLU A 240 -3.56 11.65 15.05
CA GLU A 240 -2.44 12.55 14.72
C GLU A 240 -1.12 11.83 14.39
N TRP A 241 -1.10 10.50 14.46
CA TRP A 241 0.11 9.68 14.28
C TRP A 241 -0.22 8.36 13.61
N ILE A 242 0.79 7.54 13.34
CA ILE A 242 0.58 6.15 12.92
C ILE A 242 1.30 5.21 13.88
N THR A 243 0.82 3.98 13.96
CA THR A 243 1.56 2.89 14.62
C THR A 243 2.08 1.91 13.57
N ILE A 244 3.35 1.54 13.74
CA ILE A 244 4.05 0.60 12.87
C ILE A 244 4.47 -0.57 13.75
N ASN A 245 3.86 -1.74 13.54
CA ASN A 245 3.97 -2.90 14.43
C ASN A 245 3.69 -2.55 15.91
N GLY A 246 2.72 -1.67 16.16
CA GLY A 246 2.38 -1.20 17.50
C GLY A 246 3.33 -0.16 18.11
N HIS A 247 4.35 0.26 17.36
CA HIS A 247 5.27 1.31 17.80
C HIS A 247 4.87 2.67 17.22
N PHE A 248 4.91 3.71 18.05
CA PHE A 248 4.55 5.08 17.71
C PHE A 248 5.48 5.66 16.63
N PHE A 249 4.90 6.23 15.58
CA PHE A 249 5.59 7.03 14.57
C PHE A 249 4.82 8.33 14.32
N ASN A 250 5.53 9.46 14.36
CA ASN A 250 4.96 10.75 14.02
C ASN A 250 6.02 11.64 13.34
N ALA A 251 5.72 12.10 12.14
CA ALA A 251 6.50 13.06 11.36
C ALA A 251 5.67 14.27 10.91
N GLY A 252 4.48 14.45 11.50
CA GLY A 252 3.50 15.47 11.12
C GLY A 252 2.37 14.91 10.24
N PRO A 253 1.21 15.59 10.17
CA PRO A 253 -0.01 15.04 9.58
C PRO A 253 0.16 14.55 8.13
N SER A 254 0.79 15.37 7.27
CA SER A 254 1.01 15.02 5.86
C SER A 254 1.95 13.83 5.71
N LEU A 255 3.14 13.91 6.32
CA LEU A 255 4.15 12.85 6.24
C LEU A 255 3.70 11.53 6.85
N ASN A 256 2.87 11.55 7.89
CA ASN A 256 2.29 10.35 8.48
C ASN A 256 1.45 9.58 7.47
N ILE A 257 0.57 10.26 6.72
CA ILE A 257 -0.29 9.62 5.72
C ILE A 257 0.54 9.17 4.52
N LYS A 258 1.51 9.98 4.06
CA LYS A 258 2.44 9.61 2.99
C LYS A 258 3.27 8.37 3.36
N MET A 259 3.79 8.31 4.58
CA MET A 259 4.51 7.14 5.11
C MET A 259 3.60 5.92 5.20
N LEU A 260 2.37 6.07 5.71
CA LEU A 260 1.39 4.99 5.78
C LEU A 260 1.12 4.38 4.39
N LYS A 261 0.86 5.21 3.38
CA LYS A 261 0.62 4.76 2.01
C LYS A 261 1.85 4.09 1.39
N LEU A 262 3.05 4.64 1.61
CA LEU A 262 4.30 4.02 1.17
C LEU A 262 4.44 2.61 1.76
N LEU A 263 4.30 2.48 3.07
CA LEU A 263 4.45 1.20 3.77
C LEU A 263 3.36 0.19 3.38
N LYS A 264 2.10 0.63 3.21
CA LYS A 264 1.02 -0.22 2.68
C LYS A 264 1.33 -0.71 1.26
N ARG A 265 1.86 0.16 0.38
CA ARG A 265 2.28 -0.24 -0.98
C ARG A 265 3.43 -1.24 -0.95
N ILE A 266 4.47 -1.01 -0.14
CA ILE A 266 5.58 -1.96 0.02
C ILE A 266 5.08 -3.30 0.56
N LYS A 267 4.22 -3.30 1.59
CA LYS A 267 3.65 -4.52 2.15
C LYS A 267 2.93 -5.35 1.09
N ARG A 268 2.09 -4.70 0.27
CA ARG A 268 1.35 -5.36 -0.83
C ARG A 268 2.27 -6.06 -1.84
N PHE A 269 3.47 -5.53 -2.08
CA PHE A 269 4.44 -6.17 -2.97
C PHE A 269 5.10 -7.42 -2.37
N LEU A 270 5.09 -7.55 -1.05
CA LEU A 270 5.74 -8.64 -0.33
C LEU A 270 4.77 -9.74 0.12
N ASP A 271 3.45 -9.49 0.03
CA ASP A 271 2.36 -10.44 0.32
C ASP A 271 1.98 -11.27 -0.93
#